data_AF-A0A6A5HPM1-F1
#
_entry.id   AF-A0A6A5HPM1-F1
#
_cell.length_a   1.000
_cell.length_b   1.000
_cell.length_c   1.000
_cell.angle_alpha   90.00
_cell.angle_beta   90.00
_cell.angle_gamma   90.00
#
_symmetry.space_group_name_H-M   'P 1'
#
loop_
_entity.id
_entity.type
_entity.pdbx_description
1 polymer ?
#
loop_
_entity_poly.entity_id
_entity_poly.type
_entity_poly.pdbx_seq_one_letter_code
_entity_poly.pdbx_strand_id
1 'polypeptide(L)'
;MDSIYLDDKEISTKSDLEQYNLGISIASRLLSSSEMNLLRFSVSTRIFSPRVEIHRQLSLKFKPEKCSLTAFFVFGSQKGCHLSQLNMNNYDGNRSSEGVFQFDHIYPINSTANRTIFIYGKLGSRELNNLITGAKKLVETEESLRFAVRFSDFSATEVSSRSPVSLSGYGVELAIKNTEYKAVDTSKVEDLPENLHGLNFKILKQKHPNQQKELDSLIDNLEKVGEIVPLKKWQLTDLGYKTCEKILENGSDLEGIEKLLQDFPSHARTISHRTLNETLLKSIKKSQELLQSSGIGNGLNVLTINGRIITARDERIDLFSLAEVDHSKLLTLLDFTPVDLSTKAFDYRTAEPIFLNNVESKGGPYRSIHLLLQPFPPDQIRPISRNIFNLIFFLDPFNSDDKLMDLVEQYLKSKVYIRIGVVPFFNERAHGMTIEEAVDSKPISPRKSKIWSSKDTLIKTLKCLFQNGNQVSDVLGPRAENRQYL
;
A
#
# COMPACT_ATOMS: atom_id res chain seq x y z
N MET A 1 19.52 19.99 -17.61
CA MET A 1 19.26 18.96 -18.64
C MET A 1 19.90 19.45 -19.92
N ASP A 2 21.13 19.01 -20.18
CA ASP A 2 21.66 19.04 -21.53
C ASP A 2 20.80 18.09 -22.37
N SER A 3 20.37 18.55 -23.54
CA SER A 3 19.48 17.79 -24.42
C SER A 3 20.17 16.51 -24.86
N ILE A 4 19.80 15.37 -24.27
CA ILE A 4 20.08 14.06 -24.86
C ILE A 4 19.15 13.96 -26.07
N TYR A 5 19.61 14.50 -27.20
CA TYR A 5 18.93 14.37 -28.47
C TYR A 5 19.13 12.92 -28.93
N LEU A 6 18.05 12.14 -28.87
CA LEU A 6 17.99 10.81 -29.46
C LEU A 6 17.29 10.99 -30.81
N ASP A 7 17.91 10.60 -31.92
CA ASP A 7 17.24 10.66 -33.23
C ASP A 7 16.20 9.53 -33.30
N ASP A 8 14.95 9.86 -33.62
CA ASP A 8 13.85 8.89 -33.81
C ASP A 8 14.24 7.77 -34.79
N LYS A 9 15.02 8.07 -35.85
CA LYS A 9 15.50 7.05 -36.79
C LYS A 9 16.47 6.06 -36.16
N GLU A 10 17.26 6.49 -35.18
CA GLU A 10 18.17 5.61 -34.44
C GLU A 10 17.43 4.77 -33.40
N ILE A 11 16.26 5.18 -32.92
CA ILE A 11 15.47 4.40 -31.96
C ILE A 11 14.56 3.42 -32.69
N SER A 12 13.83 3.87 -33.71
CA SER A 12 12.76 3.08 -34.35
C SER A 12 13.27 1.92 -35.23
N THR A 13 14.55 1.92 -35.59
CA THR A 13 15.18 0.86 -36.41
C THR A 13 15.92 -0.18 -35.58
N LYS A 14 16.06 0.07 -34.27
CA LYS A 14 16.77 -0.81 -33.34
C LYS A 14 15.84 -1.85 -32.74
N SER A 15 16.39 -3.04 -32.51
CA SER A 15 15.71 -4.10 -31.74
C SER A 15 15.42 -3.66 -30.31
N ASP A 16 14.45 -4.29 -29.65
CA ASP A 16 14.10 -4.00 -28.25
C ASP A 16 15.33 -4.07 -27.32
N LEU A 17 16.25 -5.01 -27.57
CA LEU A 17 17.49 -5.16 -26.81
C LEU A 17 18.43 -3.95 -26.97
N GLU A 18 18.56 -3.44 -28.19
CA GLU A 18 19.39 -2.28 -28.48
C GLU A 18 18.79 -1.00 -27.88
N GLN A 19 17.47 -0.85 -27.94
CA GLN A 19 16.76 0.27 -27.28
C GLN A 19 16.95 0.20 -25.76
N TYR A 20 16.83 -0.99 -25.16
CA TYR A 20 17.10 -1.22 -23.75
C TYR A 20 18.54 -0.86 -23.38
N ASN A 21 19.53 -1.35 -24.12
CA ASN A 21 20.94 -1.08 -23.86
C ASN A 21 21.29 0.42 -23.98
N LEU A 22 20.68 1.11 -24.95
CA LEU A 22 20.81 2.56 -25.09
C LEU A 22 20.25 3.30 -23.88
N GLY A 23 19.04 2.92 -23.43
CA GLY A 23 18.40 3.49 -22.24
C GLY A 23 19.23 3.28 -20.97
N ILE A 24 19.77 2.07 -20.78
CA ILE A 24 20.66 1.75 -19.66
C ILE A 24 21.98 2.54 -19.72
N SER A 25 22.55 2.75 -20.90
CA SER A 25 23.77 3.55 -21.10
C SER A 25 23.57 5.04 -20.79
N ILE A 26 22.37 5.56 -21.05
CA ILE A 26 22.00 6.93 -20.69
C ILE A 26 21.76 7.04 -19.18
N ALA A 27 21.00 6.10 -18.62
CA ALA A 27 20.68 6.08 -17.20
C ALA A 27 21.91 5.92 -16.31
N SER A 28 22.93 5.18 -16.75
CA SER A 28 24.18 4.99 -15.99
C SER A 28 25.00 6.27 -15.80
N ARG A 29 24.73 7.32 -16.59
CA ARG A 29 25.32 8.66 -16.41
C ARG A 29 24.59 9.49 -15.35
N LEU A 30 23.37 9.09 -14.99
CA LEU A 30 22.48 9.83 -14.08
C LEU A 30 22.30 9.13 -12.73
N LEU A 31 22.42 7.80 -12.69
CA LEU A 31 22.09 6.96 -11.55
C LEU A 31 23.33 6.24 -10.97
N SER A 32 23.30 5.97 -9.67
CA SER A 32 24.29 5.15 -8.97
C SER A 32 24.16 3.66 -9.30
N SER A 33 25.15 2.84 -8.92
CA SER A 33 25.13 1.40 -9.16
C SER A 33 23.92 0.68 -8.54
N SER A 34 23.51 1.06 -7.33
CA SER A 34 22.34 0.49 -6.66
C SER A 34 21.02 0.89 -7.34
N GLU A 35 20.90 2.16 -7.72
CA GLU A 35 19.74 2.67 -8.47
C GLU A 35 19.62 2.03 -9.85
N MET A 36 20.75 1.72 -10.49
CA MET A 36 20.77 1.00 -11.77
C MET A 36 20.23 -0.42 -11.63
N ASN A 37 20.49 -1.11 -10.51
CA ASN A 37 19.90 -2.43 -10.26
C ASN A 37 18.38 -2.35 -10.05
N LEU A 38 17.91 -1.33 -9.32
CA LEU A 38 16.47 -1.05 -9.17
C LEU A 38 15.82 -0.68 -10.51
N LEU A 39 16.49 0.09 -11.36
CA LEU A 39 16.01 0.41 -12.70
C LEU A 39 15.84 -0.87 -13.52
N ARG A 40 16.85 -1.74 -13.58
CA ARG A 40 16.77 -3.02 -14.29
C ARG A 40 15.61 -3.88 -13.80
N PHE A 41 15.45 -3.95 -12.48
CA PHE A 41 14.34 -4.66 -11.84
C PHE A 41 12.98 -4.05 -12.21
N SER A 42 12.85 -2.72 -12.21
CA SER A 42 11.60 -2.05 -12.57
C SER A 42 11.22 -2.26 -14.05
N VAL A 43 12.21 -2.35 -14.93
CA VAL A 43 12.03 -2.62 -16.35
C VAL A 43 11.63 -4.08 -16.58
N SER A 44 12.30 -5.04 -15.92
CA SER A 44 11.97 -6.47 -16.06
C SER A 44 10.57 -6.79 -15.54
N THR A 45 10.15 -6.11 -14.47
CA THR A 45 8.83 -6.29 -13.82
C THR A 45 7.73 -5.42 -14.43
N ARG A 46 8.07 -4.51 -15.36
CA ARG A 46 7.14 -3.64 -16.10
C ARG A 46 6.28 -2.73 -15.20
N ILE A 47 6.82 -2.30 -14.05
CA ILE A 47 6.09 -1.48 -13.06
C ILE A 47 5.50 -0.20 -13.65
N PHE A 48 6.21 0.44 -14.60
CA PHE A 48 5.77 1.70 -15.20
C PHE A 48 4.92 1.54 -16.47
N SER A 49 4.67 0.32 -16.95
CA SER A 49 3.84 0.10 -18.16
C SER A 49 2.42 0.69 -18.05
N PRO A 50 1.71 0.61 -16.91
CA PRO A 50 0.41 1.26 -16.75
C PRO A 50 0.47 2.79 -16.92
N ARG A 51 1.56 3.44 -16.49
CA ARG A 51 1.74 4.89 -16.66
C ARG A 51 1.91 5.28 -18.12
N VAL A 52 2.70 4.50 -18.86
CA VAL A 52 2.85 4.68 -20.31
C VAL A 52 1.52 4.46 -21.03
N GLU A 53 0.73 3.47 -20.60
CA GLU A 53 -0.61 3.23 -21.15
C GLU A 53 -1.57 4.40 -20.90
N ILE A 54 -1.52 5.04 -19.72
CA ILE A 54 -2.28 6.26 -19.45
C ILE A 54 -1.90 7.38 -20.43
N HIS A 55 -0.59 7.61 -20.63
CA HIS A 55 -0.14 8.61 -21.61
C HIS A 55 -0.66 8.32 -23.01
N ARG A 56 -0.67 7.03 -23.41
CA ARG A 56 -1.20 6.60 -24.70
C ARG A 56 -2.71 6.83 -24.83
N GLN A 57 -3.50 6.49 -23.81
CA GLN A 57 -4.95 6.71 -23.83
C GLN A 57 -5.32 8.19 -23.91
N LEU A 58 -4.60 9.03 -23.15
CA LEU A 58 -4.77 10.48 -23.20
C LEU A 58 -4.35 11.03 -24.56
N SER A 59 -3.22 10.59 -25.10
CA SER A 59 -2.75 11.04 -26.41
C SER A 59 -3.77 10.73 -27.51
N LEU A 60 -4.40 9.54 -27.48
CA LEU A 60 -5.46 9.17 -28.42
C LEU A 60 -6.73 10.01 -28.25
N LYS A 61 -7.11 10.32 -27.00
CA LYS A 61 -8.29 11.13 -26.69
C LYS A 61 -8.13 12.58 -27.18
N PHE A 62 -6.94 13.16 -27.06
CA PHE A 62 -6.71 14.59 -27.31
C PHE A 62 -6.02 14.91 -28.63
N LYS A 63 -5.62 13.88 -29.39
CA LYS A 63 -4.98 14.04 -30.69
C LYS A 63 -5.78 14.97 -31.61
N PRO A 64 -5.16 16.02 -32.15
CA PRO A 64 -5.75 16.81 -33.22
C PRO A 64 -5.68 16.03 -34.55
N GLU A 65 -6.76 16.01 -35.33
CA GLU A 65 -6.82 15.33 -36.64
C GLU A 65 -5.78 15.85 -37.64
N LYS A 66 -5.41 17.13 -37.52
CA LYS A 66 -4.50 17.82 -38.45
C LYS A 66 -3.02 17.66 -38.09
N CYS A 67 -2.69 17.05 -36.95
CA CYS A 67 -1.29 16.91 -36.53
C CYS A 67 -0.65 15.62 -37.03
N SER A 68 0.67 15.71 -37.26
CA SER A 68 1.50 14.54 -37.55
C SER A 68 1.44 13.54 -36.39
N LEU A 69 1.78 12.28 -36.69
CA LEU A 69 1.88 11.19 -35.71
C LEU A 69 3.15 11.28 -34.84
N THR A 70 3.61 12.49 -34.51
CA THR A 70 4.91 12.68 -33.82
C THR A 70 4.80 13.49 -32.55
N ALA A 71 4.15 14.66 -32.56
CA ALA A 71 3.93 15.45 -31.34
C ALA A 71 2.81 16.49 -31.48
N PHE A 72 2.19 16.88 -30.36
CA PHE A 72 1.22 17.98 -30.26
C PHE A 72 1.15 18.52 -28.82
N PHE A 73 0.51 19.68 -28.63
CA PHE A 73 0.25 20.25 -27.31
C PHE A 73 -1.26 20.36 -27.03
N VAL A 74 -1.60 20.40 -25.75
CA VAL A 74 -2.92 20.74 -25.23
C VAL A 74 -2.78 21.81 -24.15
N PHE A 75 -3.62 22.84 -24.21
CA PHE A 75 -3.68 23.93 -23.24
C PHE A 75 -5.13 24.35 -23.01
N GLY A 76 -5.71 23.92 -21.88
CA GLY A 76 -7.15 24.09 -21.63
C GLY A 76 -7.97 23.36 -22.70
N SER A 77 -8.76 24.10 -23.48
CA SER A 77 -9.52 23.56 -24.62
C SER A 77 -8.77 23.65 -25.96
N GLN A 78 -7.58 24.26 -25.99
CA GLN A 78 -6.79 24.44 -27.20
C GLN A 78 -5.90 23.24 -27.45
N LYS A 79 -5.82 22.81 -28.70
CA LYS A 79 -4.95 21.72 -29.14
C LYS A 79 -4.29 22.08 -30.47
N GLY A 80 -3.01 21.79 -30.62
CA GLY A 80 -2.27 22.18 -31.82
C GLY A 80 -0.93 21.46 -31.98
N CYS A 81 -0.34 21.58 -33.15
CA CYS A 81 0.93 20.89 -33.48
C CYS A 81 2.15 21.78 -33.23
N HIS A 82 1.95 23.10 -33.19
CA HIS A 82 3.00 24.10 -33.01
C HIS A 82 2.59 25.14 -31.98
N LEU A 83 3.49 25.49 -31.06
CA LEU A 83 3.22 26.48 -30.01
C LEU A 83 2.88 27.88 -30.54
N SER A 84 3.17 28.18 -31.80
CA SER A 84 2.71 29.42 -32.46
C SER A 84 1.18 29.54 -32.52
N GLN A 85 0.45 28.42 -32.41
CA GLN A 85 -1.01 28.37 -32.40
C GLN A 85 -1.60 28.60 -31.00
N LEU A 86 -0.77 28.64 -29.96
CA LEU A 86 -1.22 28.74 -28.57
C LEU A 86 -1.60 30.19 -28.23
N ASN A 87 -2.86 30.39 -27.81
CA ASN A 87 -3.32 31.66 -27.27
C ASN A 87 -3.34 31.60 -25.73
N MET A 88 -2.41 32.30 -25.08
CA MET A 88 -2.22 32.25 -23.62
C MET A 88 -3.42 32.79 -22.82
N ASN A 89 -4.25 33.65 -23.44
CA ASN A 89 -5.39 34.29 -22.76
C ASN A 89 -6.60 33.36 -22.60
N ASN A 90 -6.72 32.34 -23.44
CA ASN A 90 -7.86 31.43 -23.48
C ASN A 90 -7.57 30.12 -22.72
N TYR A 91 -7.36 30.22 -21.40
CA TYR A 91 -7.20 29.06 -20.53
C TYR A 91 -8.51 28.73 -19.81
N ASP A 92 -9.14 27.61 -20.18
CA ASP A 92 -10.31 27.07 -19.49
C ASP A 92 -9.89 25.96 -18.53
N GLY A 93 -9.64 26.32 -17.27
CA GLY A 93 -9.26 25.38 -16.21
C GLY A 93 -10.43 24.52 -15.69
N ASN A 94 -11.69 24.91 -15.95
CA ASN A 94 -12.86 24.18 -15.48
C ASN A 94 -13.30 23.08 -16.47
N ARG A 95 -12.92 23.17 -17.75
CA ARG A 95 -13.22 22.14 -18.77
C ARG A 95 -12.06 21.24 -19.13
N SER A 96 -10.85 21.46 -18.61
CA SER A 96 -9.71 20.59 -18.89
C SER A 96 -9.89 19.23 -18.21
N SER A 97 -10.47 18.26 -18.92
CA SER A 97 -10.59 16.86 -18.49
C SER A 97 -9.24 16.10 -18.37
N GLU A 98 -8.12 16.83 -18.32
CA GLU A 98 -6.73 16.39 -18.41
C GLU A 98 -5.90 16.68 -17.15
N GLY A 99 -6.56 16.78 -15.99
CA GLY A 99 -5.92 17.12 -14.71
C GLY A 99 -4.51 16.54 -14.53
N VAL A 100 -3.63 17.33 -13.91
CA VAL A 100 -2.24 16.94 -13.66
C VAL A 100 -2.21 15.74 -12.71
N PHE A 101 -1.54 14.67 -13.10
CA PHE A 101 -1.35 13.48 -12.28
C PHE A 101 -0.14 13.62 -11.36
N GLN A 102 -0.13 12.89 -10.25
CA GLN A 102 0.99 12.90 -9.31
C GLN A 102 2.32 12.45 -9.94
N PHE A 103 2.26 11.61 -10.98
CA PHE A 103 3.43 11.11 -11.70
C PHE A 103 3.83 11.98 -12.91
N ASP A 104 3.11 13.07 -13.21
CA ASP A 104 3.51 13.98 -14.28
C ASP A 104 4.76 14.77 -13.86
N HIS A 105 5.76 14.81 -14.73
CA HIS A 105 6.92 15.67 -14.53
C HIS A 105 6.60 17.10 -14.95
N ILE A 106 6.47 18.00 -13.97
CA ILE A 106 6.14 19.41 -14.17
C ILE A 106 7.42 20.26 -14.24
N TYR A 107 7.47 21.17 -15.21
CA TYR A 107 8.50 22.20 -15.30
C TYR A 107 7.88 23.62 -15.22
N PRO A 108 8.44 24.53 -14.40
CA PRO A 108 9.58 24.35 -13.52
C PRO A 108 9.23 23.48 -12.30
N ILE A 109 10.27 22.90 -11.69
CA ILE A 109 10.14 22.09 -10.48
C ILE A 109 9.52 22.97 -9.39
N ASN A 110 8.49 22.47 -8.69
CA ASN A 110 7.73 23.19 -7.65
C ASN A 110 6.94 24.43 -8.13
N SER A 111 6.56 24.48 -9.41
CA SER A 111 5.69 25.55 -9.92
C SER A 111 4.34 25.64 -9.19
N THR A 112 3.99 26.83 -8.73
CA THR A 112 2.67 27.18 -8.17
C THR A 112 1.65 27.58 -9.25
N ALA A 113 2.08 27.63 -10.52
CA ALA A 113 1.22 27.96 -11.65
C ALA A 113 0.06 26.95 -11.78
N ASN A 114 -1.12 27.45 -12.14
CA ASN A 114 -2.29 26.60 -12.38
C ASN A 114 -2.55 26.35 -13.88
N ARG A 115 -1.88 27.07 -14.78
CA ARG A 115 -2.03 26.92 -16.23
C ARG A 115 -0.99 25.96 -16.80
N THR A 116 -1.42 24.73 -17.09
CA THR A 116 -0.53 23.68 -17.60
C THR A 116 -0.64 23.51 -19.11
N ILE A 117 0.49 23.53 -19.81
CA ILE A 117 0.64 23.06 -21.19
C ILE A 117 1.02 21.57 -21.14
N PHE A 118 0.16 20.70 -21.65
CA PHE A 118 0.48 19.28 -21.81
C PHE A 118 1.09 19.04 -23.19
N ILE A 119 2.27 18.44 -23.23
CA ILE A 119 2.96 18.12 -24.48
C ILE A 119 2.95 16.61 -24.64
N TYR A 120 2.37 16.14 -25.74
CA TYR A 120 2.34 14.74 -26.12
C TYR A 120 3.30 14.51 -27.28
N GLY A 121 4.14 13.48 -27.20
CA GLY A 121 5.05 13.19 -28.31
C GLY A 121 5.75 11.85 -28.24
N LYS A 122 6.23 11.38 -29.39
CA LYS A 122 7.13 10.24 -29.49
C LYS A 122 8.53 10.66 -29.05
N LEU A 123 9.12 9.89 -28.14
CA LEU A 123 10.48 10.13 -27.65
C LEU A 123 11.47 10.11 -28.83
N GLY A 124 12.34 11.11 -28.89
CA GLY A 124 13.34 11.27 -29.95
C GLY A 124 12.87 11.96 -31.23
N SER A 125 11.57 12.30 -31.34
CA SER A 125 11.08 13.09 -32.48
C SER A 125 11.56 14.55 -32.43
N ARG A 126 11.85 15.12 -33.60
CA ARG A 126 12.25 16.53 -33.74
C ARG A 126 11.14 17.48 -33.32
N GLU A 127 9.90 17.11 -33.63
CA GLU A 127 8.70 17.89 -33.30
C GLU A 127 8.51 17.99 -31.79
N LEU A 128 8.71 16.89 -31.05
CA LEU A 128 8.67 16.91 -29.58
C LEU A 128 9.75 17.83 -29.01
N ASN A 129 10.98 17.75 -29.51
CA ASN A 129 12.07 18.61 -29.03
C ASN A 129 11.76 20.11 -29.28
N ASN A 130 11.20 20.43 -30.44
CA ASN A 130 10.78 21.79 -30.77
C ASN A 130 9.69 22.31 -29.83
N LEU A 131 8.69 21.47 -29.50
CA LEU A 131 7.64 21.82 -28.54
C LEU A 131 8.20 22.00 -27.12
N ILE A 132 9.04 21.09 -26.64
CA ILE A 132 9.65 21.21 -25.30
C ILE A 132 10.51 22.47 -25.20
N THR A 133 11.37 22.73 -26.19
CA THR A 133 12.26 23.90 -26.21
C THR A 133 11.45 25.20 -26.29
N GLY A 134 10.39 25.24 -27.10
CA GLY A 134 9.50 26.38 -27.18
C GLY A 134 8.71 26.61 -25.88
N ALA A 135 8.18 25.55 -25.27
CA ALA A 135 7.44 25.64 -24.01
C ALA A 135 8.33 26.10 -22.86
N LYS A 136 9.59 25.64 -22.85
CA LYS A 136 10.59 26.11 -21.89
C LYS A 136 10.80 27.62 -21.98
N LYS A 137 11.02 28.16 -23.19
CA LYS A 137 11.16 29.61 -23.41
C LYS A 137 9.92 30.40 -22.96
N LEU A 138 8.73 29.86 -23.23
CA LEU A 138 7.47 30.49 -22.81
C LEU A 138 7.35 30.53 -21.28
N VAL A 139 7.61 29.42 -20.60
CA VAL A 139 7.51 29.33 -19.14
C VAL A 139 8.61 30.13 -18.42
N GLU A 140 9.77 30.31 -19.05
CA GLU A 140 10.82 31.23 -18.55
C GLU A 140 10.43 32.70 -18.68
N THR A 141 9.52 33.04 -19.61
CA THR A 141 9.03 34.42 -19.81
C THR A 141 7.76 34.69 -19.00
N GLU A 142 6.94 33.66 -18.79
CA GLU A 142 5.62 33.74 -18.15
C GLU A 142 5.54 32.81 -16.93
N GLU A 143 5.75 33.36 -15.73
CA GLU A 143 5.73 32.59 -14.47
C GLU A 143 4.37 31.96 -14.14
N SER A 144 3.30 32.43 -14.80
CA SER A 144 1.95 31.89 -14.64
C SER A 144 1.70 30.57 -15.37
N LEU A 145 2.69 30.10 -16.15
CA LEU A 145 2.63 28.88 -16.94
C LEU A 145 3.52 27.78 -16.35
N ARG A 146 3.12 26.54 -16.61
CA ARG A 146 3.95 25.35 -16.43
C ARG A 146 3.69 24.38 -17.56
N PHE A 147 4.59 23.43 -17.80
CA PHE A 147 4.35 22.36 -18.76
C PHE A 147 4.66 20.98 -18.18
N ALA A 148 3.98 19.98 -18.73
CA ALA A 148 4.21 18.57 -18.44
C ALA A 148 4.32 17.78 -19.75
N VAL A 149 5.20 16.77 -19.78
CA VAL A 149 5.46 15.96 -20.97
C VAL A 149 4.94 14.54 -20.77
N ARG A 150 4.14 14.06 -21.73
CA ARG A 150 3.57 12.71 -21.75
C ARG A 150 3.99 12.00 -23.03
N PHE A 151 4.71 10.88 -22.90
CA PHE A 151 5.24 10.15 -24.06
C PHE A 151 4.18 9.20 -24.63
N SER A 152 4.06 9.19 -25.96
CA SER A 152 3.18 8.25 -26.66
C SER A 152 3.75 7.90 -28.02
N ASP A 153 3.64 6.63 -28.39
CA ASP A 153 3.81 6.20 -29.77
C ASP A 153 2.46 6.28 -30.49
N PHE A 154 2.41 7.04 -31.59
CA PHE A 154 1.21 7.24 -32.39
C PHE A 154 1.10 6.26 -33.56
N SER A 155 2.13 5.45 -33.81
CA SER A 155 2.17 4.44 -34.88
C SER A 155 1.38 3.17 -34.52
N ALA A 156 1.21 2.89 -33.23
CA ALA A 156 0.46 1.74 -32.71
C ALA A 156 -1.08 1.97 -32.64
N THR A 157 -1.62 2.85 -33.48
CA THR A 157 -3.07 3.10 -33.54
C THR A 157 -3.86 1.94 -34.13
N GLU A 158 -3.22 1.12 -34.97
CA GLU A 158 -3.85 -0.06 -35.56
C GLU A 158 -3.86 -1.24 -34.59
N VAL A 159 -4.99 -1.95 -34.50
CA VAL A 159 -5.15 -3.11 -33.59
C VAL A 159 -4.29 -4.29 -34.04
N SER A 160 -3.98 -4.39 -35.34
CA SER A 160 -3.19 -5.43 -35.99
C SER A 160 -1.71 -5.45 -35.60
N SER A 161 -1.18 -4.35 -35.07
CA SER A 161 0.23 -4.24 -34.62
C SER A 161 0.41 -4.44 -33.11
N ARG A 162 -0.66 -4.83 -32.38
CA ARG A 162 -0.62 -4.99 -30.93
C ARG A 162 -0.18 -6.40 -30.53
N SER A 163 1.00 -6.51 -29.94
CA SER A 163 1.40 -7.71 -29.21
C SER A 163 0.84 -7.69 -27.78
N PRO A 164 0.34 -8.82 -27.26
CA PRO A 164 -0.07 -8.90 -25.86
C PRO A 164 1.15 -8.71 -24.95
N VAL A 165 0.97 -8.00 -23.84
CA VAL A 165 2.03 -7.77 -22.86
C VAL A 165 2.00 -8.89 -21.82
N SER A 166 3.12 -9.60 -21.67
CA SER A 166 3.29 -10.57 -20.58
C SER A 166 3.37 -9.84 -19.25
N LEU A 167 2.54 -10.26 -18.29
CA LEU A 167 2.53 -9.73 -16.93
C LEU A 167 3.51 -10.50 -16.02
N SER A 168 3.96 -9.86 -14.95
CA SER A 168 4.81 -10.44 -13.91
C SER A 168 4.27 -10.07 -12.53
N GLY A 169 4.85 -10.64 -11.47
CA GLY A 169 4.44 -10.33 -10.09
C GLY A 169 3.23 -11.10 -9.57
N TYR A 170 2.87 -12.22 -10.22
CA TYR A 170 1.85 -13.16 -9.73
C TYR A 170 2.50 -14.48 -9.33
N GLY A 171 1.89 -15.17 -8.36
CA GLY A 171 2.21 -16.56 -8.02
C GLY A 171 1.21 -17.52 -8.66
N VAL A 172 1.67 -18.72 -9.02
CA VAL A 172 0.80 -19.81 -9.48
C VAL A 172 0.74 -20.86 -8.38
N GLU A 173 -0.47 -21.24 -8.00
CA GLU A 173 -0.71 -22.26 -6.99
C GLU A 173 -1.31 -23.51 -7.65
N LEU A 174 -0.72 -24.67 -7.36
CA LEU A 174 -1.31 -25.98 -7.66
C LEU A 174 -1.92 -26.55 -6.39
N ALA A 175 -3.14 -26.11 -6.08
CA ALA A 175 -3.85 -26.56 -4.88
C ALA A 175 -4.27 -28.04 -5.02
N ILE A 176 -3.82 -28.86 -4.08
CA ILE A 176 -4.15 -30.28 -4.04
C ILE A 176 -5.59 -30.42 -3.55
N LYS A 177 -6.50 -30.79 -4.46
CA LYS A 177 -7.93 -30.94 -4.12
C LYS A 177 -8.18 -32.14 -3.21
N ASN A 178 -7.62 -33.29 -3.56
CA ASN A 178 -7.70 -34.53 -2.79
C ASN A 178 -6.32 -35.20 -2.79
N THR A 179 -5.85 -35.58 -1.60
CA THR A 179 -4.66 -36.43 -1.41
C THR A 179 -5.01 -37.92 -1.31
N GLU A 180 -6.31 -38.26 -1.32
CA GLU A 180 -6.78 -39.64 -1.26
C GLU A 180 -6.75 -40.27 -2.65
N TYR A 181 -5.99 -41.36 -2.75
CA TYR A 181 -5.84 -42.11 -3.99
C TYR A 181 -7.20 -42.67 -4.43
N LYS A 182 -7.63 -42.33 -5.65
CA LYS A 182 -8.54 -43.21 -6.39
C LYS A 182 -7.67 -44.34 -6.93
N ALA A 183 -7.78 -45.53 -6.35
CA ALA A 183 -7.10 -46.72 -6.84
C ALA A 183 -7.37 -46.87 -8.35
N VAL A 184 -6.35 -46.68 -9.18
CA VAL A 184 -6.38 -47.07 -10.58
C VAL A 184 -6.20 -48.58 -10.58
N ASP A 185 -7.15 -49.30 -11.16
CA ASP A 185 -7.14 -50.75 -11.28
C ASP A 185 -5.94 -51.18 -12.14
N THR A 186 -4.86 -51.66 -11.49
CA THR A 186 -3.58 -52.04 -12.13
C THR A 186 -3.63 -53.40 -12.83
N SER A 187 -4.82 -53.86 -13.24
CA SER A 187 -5.00 -55.13 -13.96
C SER A 187 -4.53 -55.10 -15.42
N LYS A 188 -3.94 -54.00 -15.90
CA LYS A 188 -3.22 -53.94 -17.18
C LYS A 188 -1.73 -53.77 -16.95
N VAL A 189 -1.03 -54.90 -16.89
CA VAL A 189 0.43 -54.98 -16.94
C VAL A 189 0.85 -54.78 -18.39
N GLU A 190 1.10 -53.54 -18.81
CA GLU A 190 1.81 -53.26 -20.07
C GLU A 190 2.98 -52.32 -19.79
N ASP A 191 4.17 -52.90 -19.96
CA ASP A 191 5.52 -52.33 -20.05
C ASP A 191 6.05 -51.44 -18.91
N LEU A 192 6.89 -52.07 -18.07
CA LEU A 192 7.83 -51.37 -17.19
C LEU A 192 8.67 -50.36 -18.01
N PRO A 193 8.73 -49.08 -17.62
CA PRO A 193 9.52 -48.08 -18.33
C PRO A 193 11.00 -48.47 -18.34
N GLU A 194 11.61 -48.41 -19.52
CA GLU A 194 12.97 -48.92 -19.78
C GLU A 194 14.07 -48.18 -19.01
N ASN A 195 13.77 -46.96 -18.55
CA ASN A 195 14.59 -46.15 -17.65
C ASN A 195 13.70 -45.44 -16.60
N LEU A 196 13.95 -45.71 -15.32
CA LEU A 196 13.34 -45.02 -14.18
C LEU A 196 14.43 -44.22 -13.47
N HIS A 197 14.28 -42.88 -13.42
CA HIS A 197 15.26 -41.97 -12.82
C HIS A 197 16.72 -42.17 -13.28
N GLY A 198 16.93 -42.56 -14.54
CA GLY A 198 18.26 -42.82 -15.11
C GLY A 198 18.84 -44.21 -14.81
N LEU A 199 18.07 -45.10 -14.19
CA LEU A 199 18.43 -46.51 -13.96
C LEU A 199 17.72 -47.41 -14.97
N ASN A 200 18.49 -48.25 -15.67
CA ASN A 200 17.95 -49.27 -16.58
C ASN A 200 17.75 -50.60 -15.84
N PHE A 201 16.50 -50.85 -15.42
CA PHE A 201 16.16 -52.02 -14.62
C PHE A 201 16.21 -53.34 -15.42
N LYS A 202 16.16 -53.31 -16.75
CA LYS A 202 16.39 -54.51 -17.58
C LYS A 202 17.84 -55.00 -17.43
N ILE A 203 18.81 -54.08 -17.49
CA ILE A 203 20.24 -54.40 -17.31
C ILE A 203 20.53 -54.83 -15.86
N LEU A 204 19.94 -54.15 -14.88
CA LEU A 204 20.15 -54.47 -13.46
C LEU A 204 19.60 -55.86 -13.09
N LYS A 205 18.41 -56.22 -13.58
CA LYS A 205 17.82 -57.57 -13.38
C LYS A 205 18.63 -58.68 -14.06
N GLN A 206 19.27 -58.39 -15.20
CA GLN A 206 20.17 -59.33 -15.87
C GLN A 206 21.50 -59.55 -15.10
N LYS A 207 22.07 -58.48 -14.52
CA LYS A 207 23.35 -58.56 -13.78
C LYS A 207 23.21 -59.10 -12.35
N HIS A 208 22.05 -58.91 -11.72
CA HIS A 208 21.79 -59.33 -10.34
C HIS A 208 20.57 -60.26 -10.23
N PRO A 209 20.64 -61.48 -10.80
CA PRO A 209 19.50 -62.42 -10.83
C PRO A 209 19.06 -62.89 -9.43
N ASN A 210 19.95 -62.85 -8.44
CA ASN A 210 19.65 -63.28 -7.06
C ASN A 210 18.97 -62.18 -6.22
N GLN A 211 18.81 -60.96 -6.75
CA GLN A 211 18.29 -59.79 -6.01
C GLN A 211 17.03 -59.19 -6.67
N GLN A 212 16.27 -60.01 -7.41
CA GLN A 212 15.11 -59.54 -8.17
C GLN A 212 14.04 -58.92 -7.27
N LYS A 213 13.80 -59.48 -6.07
CA LYS A 213 12.79 -58.96 -5.13
C LYS A 213 13.17 -57.59 -4.58
N GLU A 214 14.45 -57.36 -4.33
CA GLU A 214 14.98 -56.07 -3.88
C GLU A 214 14.93 -55.04 -5.01
N LEU A 215 15.19 -55.44 -6.26
CA LEU A 215 15.06 -54.58 -7.43
C LEU A 215 13.60 -54.21 -7.70
N ASP A 216 12.66 -55.14 -7.55
CA ASP A 216 11.22 -54.86 -7.69
C ASP A 216 10.74 -53.89 -6.60
N SER A 217 11.19 -54.09 -5.35
CA SER A 217 10.95 -53.14 -4.25
C SER A 217 11.57 -51.76 -4.54
N LEU A 218 12.75 -51.71 -5.18
CA LEU A 218 13.38 -50.44 -5.55
C LEU A 218 12.60 -49.71 -6.65
N ILE A 219 12.09 -50.43 -7.66
CA ILE A 219 11.20 -49.89 -8.70
C ILE A 219 9.96 -49.29 -8.06
N ASP A 220 9.27 -50.06 -7.22
CA ASP A 220 8.07 -49.62 -6.50
C ASP A 220 8.33 -48.38 -5.63
N ASN A 221 9.52 -48.26 -5.05
CA ASN A 221 9.88 -47.10 -4.24
C ASN A 221 10.21 -45.89 -5.10
N LEU A 222 10.89 -46.08 -6.24
CA LEU A 222 11.24 -45.02 -7.17
C LEU A 222 10.02 -44.46 -7.90
N GLU A 223 9.05 -45.29 -8.26
CA GLU A 223 7.77 -44.84 -8.82
C GLU A 223 6.96 -43.98 -7.84
N LYS A 224 7.16 -44.19 -6.54
CA LYS A 224 6.55 -43.41 -5.46
C LYS A 224 7.35 -42.14 -5.09
N VAL A 225 8.53 -41.94 -5.67
CA VAL A 225 9.33 -40.71 -5.44
C VAL A 225 8.65 -39.54 -6.15
N GLY A 226 8.22 -38.55 -5.36
CA GLY A 226 7.45 -37.41 -5.86
C GLY A 226 5.93 -37.58 -5.76
N GLU A 227 5.45 -38.76 -5.34
CA GLU A 227 4.04 -38.98 -5.05
C GLU A 227 3.64 -38.26 -3.76
N ILE A 228 2.55 -37.49 -3.82
CA ILE A 228 2.02 -36.76 -2.68
C ILE A 228 1.20 -37.74 -1.83
N VAL A 229 1.75 -38.10 -0.67
CA VAL A 229 1.13 -39.07 0.24
C VAL A 229 0.44 -38.33 1.40
N PRO A 230 -0.79 -38.72 1.79
CA PRO A 230 -1.44 -38.17 2.96
C PRO A 230 -0.67 -38.48 4.25
N LEU A 231 -0.42 -37.44 5.06
CA LEU A 231 0.27 -37.55 6.34
C LEU A 231 -0.72 -37.76 7.50
N LYS A 232 -0.30 -38.56 8.49
CA LYS A 232 -1.06 -38.73 9.73
C LYS A 232 -0.93 -37.50 10.63
N LYS A 233 -1.88 -37.27 11.53
CA LYS A 233 -1.90 -36.11 12.44
C LYS A 233 -0.59 -35.91 13.24
N TRP A 234 0.01 -36.99 13.73
CA TRP A 234 1.27 -36.94 14.48
C TRP A 234 2.49 -36.63 13.59
N GLN A 235 2.42 -36.86 12.28
CA GLN A 235 3.48 -36.49 11.34
C GLN A 235 3.48 -34.99 11.05
N LEU A 236 2.36 -34.30 11.28
CA LEU A 236 2.20 -32.87 11.01
C LEU A 236 2.69 -31.98 12.16
N THR A 237 2.61 -32.45 13.41
CA THR A 237 2.92 -31.63 14.60
C THR A 237 4.35 -31.10 14.59
N ASP A 238 5.28 -31.92 14.12
CA ASP A 238 6.71 -31.66 14.16
C ASP A 238 7.29 -31.28 12.79
N LEU A 239 6.45 -31.27 11.76
CA LEU A 239 6.89 -31.16 10.37
C LEU A 239 7.68 -29.87 10.12
N GLY A 240 7.20 -28.73 10.63
CA GLY A 240 7.89 -27.44 10.49
C GLY A 240 9.30 -27.45 11.09
N TYR A 241 9.47 -28.03 12.29
CA TYR A 241 10.79 -28.14 12.94
C TYR A 241 11.74 -29.05 12.15
N LYS A 242 11.25 -30.19 11.65
CA LYS A 242 12.03 -31.12 10.81
C LYS A 242 12.43 -30.48 9.48
N THR A 243 11.57 -29.64 8.91
CA THR A 243 11.88 -28.86 7.71
C THR A 243 12.99 -27.84 7.99
N CYS A 244 12.92 -27.11 9.11
CA CYS A 244 13.99 -26.18 9.50
C CYS A 244 15.34 -26.90 9.66
N GLU A 245 15.34 -28.07 10.30
CA GLU A 245 16.54 -28.90 10.43
C GLU A 245 17.10 -29.30 9.06
N LYS A 246 16.23 -29.73 8.13
CA LYS A 246 16.65 -30.08 6.77
C LYS A 246 17.24 -28.90 6.01
N ILE A 247 16.70 -27.70 6.19
CA ILE A 247 17.23 -26.47 5.59
C ILE A 247 18.63 -26.15 6.14
N LEU A 248 18.81 -26.29 7.46
CA LEU A 248 20.09 -26.03 8.13
C LEU A 248 21.20 -27.00 7.68
N GLU A 249 20.87 -28.28 7.50
CA GLU A 249 21.82 -29.30 6.98
C GLU A 249 22.34 -28.96 5.58
N ASN A 250 21.49 -28.36 4.75
CA ASN A 250 21.83 -28.00 3.37
C ASN A 250 22.57 -26.64 3.29
N GLY A 251 23.01 -26.06 4.41
CA GLY A 251 23.82 -24.84 4.44
C GLY A 251 23.02 -23.53 4.35
N SER A 252 21.70 -23.56 4.51
CA SER A 252 20.83 -22.36 4.48
C SER A 252 20.90 -21.54 3.18
N ASP A 253 21.18 -22.20 2.05
CA ASP A 253 21.13 -21.57 0.73
C ASP A 253 19.69 -21.23 0.33
N LEU A 254 19.46 -20.00 -0.14
CA LEU A 254 18.14 -19.50 -0.51
C LEU A 254 17.55 -20.29 -1.69
N GLU A 255 18.37 -20.69 -2.66
CA GLU A 255 17.90 -21.48 -3.80
C GLU A 255 17.43 -22.88 -3.35
N GLY A 256 18.16 -23.49 -2.41
CA GLY A 256 17.77 -24.76 -1.79
C GLY A 256 16.47 -24.66 -0.98
N ILE A 257 16.28 -23.55 -0.26
CA ILE A 257 15.04 -23.26 0.47
C ILE A 257 13.87 -23.08 -0.50
N GLU A 258 14.06 -22.30 -1.58
CA GLU A 258 13.05 -22.07 -2.60
C GLU A 258 12.59 -23.37 -3.24
N LYS A 259 13.53 -24.21 -3.71
CA LYS A 259 13.22 -25.51 -4.32
C LYS A 259 12.45 -26.43 -3.36
N LEU A 260 12.86 -26.47 -2.08
CA LEU A 260 12.19 -27.27 -1.06
C LEU A 260 10.76 -26.80 -0.77
N LEU A 261 10.55 -25.48 -0.74
CA LEU A 261 9.26 -24.88 -0.39
C LEU A 261 8.28 -24.86 -1.58
N GLN A 262 8.77 -24.70 -2.82
CA GLN A 262 7.93 -24.75 -4.02
C GLN A 262 7.21 -26.10 -4.16
N ASP A 263 7.94 -27.21 -3.96
CA ASP A 263 7.40 -28.56 -4.09
C ASP A 263 7.19 -29.25 -2.74
N PHE A 264 6.94 -28.47 -1.68
CA PHE A 264 6.89 -28.94 -0.30
C PHE A 264 6.02 -30.20 -0.06
N PRO A 265 4.81 -30.31 -0.65
CA PRO A 265 3.96 -31.51 -0.46
C PRO A 265 4.64 -32.82 -0.89
N SER A 266 5.50 -32.79 -1.91
CA SER A 266 6.24 -33.97 -2.37
C SER A 266 7.34 -34.40 -1.38
N HIS A 267 7.93 -33.44 -0.67
CA HIS A 267 9.00 -33.68 0.30
C HIS A 267 8.50 -33.99 1.71
N ALA A 268 7.26 -33.60 2.02
CA ALA A 268 6.69 -33.65 3.37
C ALA A 268 6.74 -35.05 4.00
N ARG A 269 6.51 -36.12 3.20
CA ARG A 269 6.60 -37.51 3.67
C ARG A 269 8.02 -37.84 4.16
N THR A 270 9.02 -37.60 3.33
CA THR A 270 10.42 -37.89 3.65
C THR A 270 10.88 -37.10 4.87
N ILE A 271 10.49 -35.83 4.97
CA ILE A 271 10.83 -34.98 6.13
C ILE A 271 10.15 -35.48 7.40
N SER A 272 8.88 -35.91 7.32
CA SER A 272 8.13 -36.37 8.49
C SER A 272 8.74 -37.59 9.19
N HIS A 273 9.48 -38.44 8.46
CA HIS A 273 10.13 -39.63 9.00
C HIS A 273 11.48 -39.35 9.68
N ARG A 274 12.01 -38.13 9.57
CA ARG A 274 13.26 -37.75 10.24
C ARG A 274 13.06 -37.68 11.75
N THR A 275 14.13 -37.96 12.49
CA THR A 275 14.21 -37.75 13.93
C THR A 275 14.54 -36.29 14.20
N LEU A 276 13.83 -35.67 15.15
CA LEU A 276 14.11 -34.30 15.56
C LEU A 276 15.34 -34.22 16.46
N ASN A 277 16.20 -33.25 16.20
CA ASN A 277 17.24 -32.86 17.14
C ASN A 277 16.68 -31.99 18.29
N GLU A 278 16.70 -32.51 19.51
CA GLU A 278 16.19 -31.81 20.70
C GLU A 278 16.93 -30.50 21.01
N THR A 279 18.22 -30.40 20.64
CA THR A 279 19.02 -29.18 20.90
C THR A 279 18.52 -28.01 20.05
N LEU A 280 18.22 -28.28 18.78
CA LEU A 280 17.64 -27.31 17.85
C LEU A 280 16.22 -26.92 18.27
N LEU A 281 15.42 -27.89 18.73
CA LEU A 281 14.08 -27.60 19.24
C LEU A 281 14.10 -26.61 20.41
N LYS A 282 15.03 -26.80 21.36
CA LYS A 282 15.18 -25.91 22.52
C LYS A 282 15.60 -24.50 22.11
N SER A 283 16.50 -24.36 21.12
CA SER A 283 16.92 -23.04 20.64
C SER A 283 15.80 -22.29 19.92
N ILE A 284 15.01 -22.98 19.08
CA ILE A 284 13.86 -22.40 18.39
C ILE A 284 12.81 -21.92 19.40
N LYS A 285 12.47 -22.74 20.41
CA LYS A 285 11.49 -22.35 21.45
C LYS A 285 11.93 -21.11 22.23
N LYS A 286 13.21 -21.03 22.62
CA LYS A 286 13.75 -19.85 23.30
C LYS A 286 13.67 -18.59 22.42
N SER A 287 13.93 -18.73 21.12
CA SER A 287 13.79 -17.62 20.16
C SER A 287 12.33 -17.17 20.03
N GLN A 288 11.39 -18.11 19.97
CA GLN A 288 9.95 -17.83 19.93
C GLN A 288 9.47 -17.08 21.18
N GLU A 289 9.91 -17.45 22.37
CA GLU A 289 9.56 -16.74 23.62
C GLU A 289 9.99 -15.27 23.58
N LEU A 290 11.19 -15.00 23.05
CA LEU A 290 11.70 -13.64 22.88
C LEU A 290 10.87 -12.84 21.87
N LEU A 291 10.55 -13.44 20.73
CA LEU A 291 9.72 -12.81 19.69
C LEU A 291 8.29 -12.54 20.18
N GLN A 292 7.70 -13.47 20.95
CA GLN A 292 6.38 -13.29 21.57
C GLN A 292 6.36 -12.12 22.54
N SER A 293 7.42 -11.96 23.34
CA SER A 293 7.54 -10.80 24.24
C SER A 293 7.60 -9.46 23.49
N SER A 294 8.00 -9.50 22.21
CA SER A 294 8.03 -8.34 21.30
C SER A 294 6.75 -8.19 20.46
N GLY A 295 5.71 -8.99 20.75
CA GLY A 295 4.42 -8.94 20.06
C GLY A 295 4.32 -9.79 18.79
N ILE A 296 5.34 -10.59 18.45
CA ILE A 296 5.33 -11.50 17.31
C ILE A 296 4.93 -12.91 17.79
N GLY A 297 3.66 -13.26 17.58
CA GLY A 297 3.12 -14.58 17.92
C GLY A 297 3.65 -15.72 17.06
N ASN A 298 3.43 -16.96 17.52
CA ASN A 298 3.82 -18.16 16.78
C ASN A 298 3.07 -18.28 15.45
N GLY A 299 3.79 -18.72 14.40
CA GLY A 299 3.21 -18.96 13.08
C GLY A 299 2.93 -17.69 12.27
N LEU A 300 3.37 -16.52 12.75
CA LEU A 300 3.29 -15.27 11.99
C LEU A 300 4.53 -15.10 11.10
N ASN A 301 4.30 -14.78 9.83
CA ASN A 301 5.34 -14.28 8.96
C ASN A 301 5.44 -12.76 9.10
N VAL A 302 6.65 -12.27 9.37
CA VAL A 302 6.95 -10.84 9.52
C VAL A 302 8.14 -10.50 8.64
N LEU A 303 7.94 -9.57 7.70
CA LEU A 303 9.02 -9.01 6.90
C LEU A 303 9.40 -7.65 7.46
N THR A 304 10.67 -7.50 7.83
CA THR A 304 11.22 -6.21 8.26
C THR A 304 12.35 -5.77 7.35
N ILE A 305 12.40 -4.49 6.99
CA ILE A 305 13.54 -3.89 6.31
C ILE A 305 14.05 -2.75 7.19
N ASN A 306 15.32 -2.83 7.59
CA ASN A 306 15.99 -1.84 8.45
C ASN A 306 15.21 -1.51 9.74
N GLY A 307 14.61 -2.52 10.38
CA GLY A 307 13.86 -2.39 11.63
C GLY A 307 12.41 -1.88 11.47
N ARG A 308 11.98 -1.56 10.24
CA ARG A 308 10.57 -1.26 9.95
C ARG A 308 9.85 -2.52 9.52
N ILE A 309 8.71 -2.79 10.14
CA ILE A 309 7.79 -3.86 9.74
C ILE A 309 7.13 -3.44 8.43
N ILE A 310 7.40 -4.17 7.36
CA ILE A 310 6.78 -3.98 6.04
C ILE A 310 5.42 -4.68 6.00
N THR A 311 5.37 -5.90 6.55
CA THR A 311 4.11 -6.62 6.77
C THR A 311 4.21 -7.44 8.05
N ALA A 312 3.09 -7.54 8.75
CA ALA A 312 2.90 -8.43 9.89
C ALA A 312 1.53 -9.08 9.73
N ARG A 313 1.50 -10.41 9.61
CA ARG A 313 0.39 -11.24 9.10
C ARG A 313 0.48 -11.35 7.58
N ASP A 314 0.09 -12.48 7.02
CA ASP A 314 0.23 -12.87 5.60
C ASP A 314 -0.54 -11.98 4.59
N GLU A 315 -0.74 -10.70 4.90
CA GLU A 315 -1.12 -9.67 3.95
C GLU A 315 -0.10 -9.68 2.83
N ARG A 316 -0.62 -10.02 1.65
CA ARG A 316 0.11 -10.35 0.43
C ARG A 316 1.23 -9.33 0.20
N ILE A 317 2.46 -9.74 0.45
CA ILE A 317 3.64 -9.02 -0.03
C ILE A 317 3.59 -9.17 -1.54
N ASP A 318 3.04 -8.18 -2.23
CA ASP A 318 3.16 -8.13 -3.67
C ASP A 318 4.44 -7.37 -4.07
N LEU A 319 4.95 -7.78 -5.23
CA LEU A 319 6.15 -7.23 -5.85
C LEU A 319 6.08 -5.71 -6.00
N PHE A 320 4.89 -5.19 -6.32
CA PHE A 320 4.66 -3.80 -6.67
C PHE A 320 4.67 -2.91 -5.42
N SER A 321 4.04 -3.36 -4.34
CA SER A 321 4.03 -2.74 -3.03
C SER A 321 5.45 -2.65 -2.48
N LEU A 322 6.27 -3.70 -2.65
CA LEU A 322 7.66 -3.68 -2.23
C LEU A 322 8.51 -2.67 -3.03
N ALA A 323 8.24 -2.52 -4.33
CA ALA A 323 8.92 -1.56 -5.19
C ALA A 323 8.44 -0.11 -5.01
N GLU A 324 7.22 0.08 -4.50
CA GLU A 324 6.67 1.38 -4.11
C GLU A 324 7.11 1.82 -2.71
N VAL A 325 7.66 0.91 -1.89
CA VAL A 325 8.30 1.32 -0.64
C VAL A 325 9.45 2.25 -1.00
N ASP A 326 9.31 3.50 -0.58
CA ASP A 326 10.24 4.59 -0.86
C ASP A 326 11.67 4.20 -0.43
N HIS A 327 12.45 3.70 -1.39
CA HIS A 327 13.79 3.21 -1.15
C HIS A 327 14.70 4.32 -0.64
N SER A 328 14.40 5.60 -0.96
CA SER A 328 15.12 6.74 -0.40
C SER A 328 14.94 6.84 1.12
N LYS A 329 13.74 6.54 1.64
CA LYS A 329 13.43 6.48 3.08
C LYS A 329 13.87 5.20 3.76
N LEU A 330 14.16 4.14 3.01
CA LEU A 330 14.79 2.91 3.52
C LEU A 330 16.32 3.04 3.61
N LEU A 331 16.93 3.78 2.67
CA LEU A 331 18.36 4.07 2.64
C LEU A 331 18.78 5.11 3.68
N THR A 332 17.88 5.99 4.10
CA THR A 332 18.06 6.77 5.33
C THR A 332 17.93 5.84 6.53
N LEU A 333 19.07 5.33 6.98
CA LEU A 333 19.23 4.70 8.31
C LEU A 333 18.46 5.52 9.34
N LEU A 334 17.49 4.88 9.99
CA LEU A 334 16.78 5.35 11.18
C LEU A 334 16.41 6.84 11.14
N ASP A 335 15.20 7.13 10.66
CA ASP A 335 14.60 8.43 10.86
C ASP A 335 14.35 8.66 12.36
N PHE A 336 15.33 9.27 13.03
CA PHE A 336 15.25 9.74 14.41
C PHE A 336 14.53 11.08 14.52
N THR A 337 13.90 11.58 13.45
CA THR A 337 13.05 12.76 13.62
C THR A 337 12.00 12.42 14.68
N PRO A 338 11.98 13.15 15.81
CA PRO A 338 10.93 12.95 16.78
C PRO A 338 9.63 13.18 16.04
N VAL A 339 8.72 12.20 16.07
CA VAL A 339 7.37 12.40 15.59
C VAL A 339 6.83 13.61 16.34
N ASP A 340 6.70 14.72 15.64
CA ASP A 340 6.37 16.00 16.25
C ASP A 340 4.89 16.01 16.59
N LEU A 341 4.54 15.28 17.66
CA LEU A 341 3.21 15.14 18.24
C LEU A 341 2.61 16.50 18.60
N SER A 342 3.47 17.51 18.77
CA SER A 342 3.09 18.91 19.04
C SER A 342 2.19 19.50 17.93
N THR A 343 2.38 19.10 16.67
CA THR A 343 1.59 19.60 15.53
C THR A 343 0.19 18.99 15.44
N LYS A 344 -0.12 17.95 16.23
CA LYS A 344 -1.39 17.22 16.19
C LYS A 344 -2.19 17.25 17.50
N ALA A 345 -1.65 17.87 18.56
CA ALA A 345 -2.34 18.02 19.83
C ALA A 345 -2.96 19.42 19.94
N PHE A 346 -4.27 19.49 20.16
CA PHE A 346 -4.99 20.74 20.34
C PHE A 346 -5.31 20.96 21.83
N ASP A 347 -5.10 22.19 22.33
CA ASP A 347 -5.52 22.55 23.68
C ASP A 347 -7.03 22.81 23.71
N TYR A 348 -7.79 21.87 24.26
CA TYR A 348 -9.25 21.95 24.34
C TYR A 348 -9.74 22.86 25.48
N ARG A 349 -8.88 23.29 26.41
CA ARG A 349 -9.30 24.06 27.59
C ARG A 349 -9.87 25.43 27.22
N THR A 350 -9.40 26.00 26.12
CA THR A 350 -9.90 27.25 25.54
C THR A 350 -11.38 27.18 25.16
N ALA A 351 -11.91 25.99 24.90
CA ALA A 351 -13.31 25.78 24.51
C ALA A 351 -14.27 25.61 25.71
N GLU A 352 -13.79 25.70 26.95
CA GLU A 352 -14.57 25.59 28.20
C GLU A 352 -15.64 24.46 28.20
N PRO A 353 -15.23 23.19 28.07
CA PRO A 353 -16.18 22.07 27.99
C PRO A 353 -16.97 21.88 29.28
N ILE A 354 -18.26 21.60 29.14
CA ILE A 354 -19.14 21.18 30.25
C ILE A 354 -18.96 19.68 30.45
N PHE A 355 -18.44 19.29 31.62
CA PHE A 355 -18.18 17.89 31.92
C PHE A 355 -19.42 17.16 32.47
N LEU A 356 -19.78 16.04 31.85
CA LEU A 356 -20.93 15.23 32.22
C LEU A 356 -20.63 14.20 33.31
N ASN A 357 -19.34 13.88 33.51
CA ASN A 357 -18.89 12.99 34.58
C ASN A 357 -17.59 13.50 35.23
N ASN A 358 -17.34 13.02 36.45
CA ASN A 358 -16.10 13.24 37.16
C ASN A 358 -15.52 11.90 37.63
N VAL A 359 -14.43 11.47 36.98
CA VAL A 359 -13.77 10.18 37.22
C VAL A 359 -13.11 10.12 38.61
N GLU A 360 -12.72 11.25 39.19
CA GLU A 360 -12.01 11.32 40.48
C GLU A 360 -12.96 11.24 41.68
N SER A 361 -14.19 11.69 41.50
CA SER A 361 -15.22 11.69 42.55
C SER A 361 -15.70 10.28 42.93
N LYS A 362 -15.62 9.32 42.00
CA LYS A 362 -16.34 8.03 42.08
C LYS A 362 -15.66 6.94 42.94
N GLY A 363 -14.59 7.25 43.67
CA GLY A 363 -13.95 6.27 44.57
C GLY A 363 -13.60 4.95 43.88
N GLY A 364 -13.11 5.01 42.64
CA GLY A 364 -12.81 3.83 41.84
C GLY A 364 -11.72 2.94 42.44
N PRO A 365 -11.57 1.70 41.93
CA PRO A 365 -10.76 0.65 42.57
C PRO A 365 -9.26 1.01 42.63
N TYR A 366 -8.77 1.83 41.70
CA TYR A 366 -7.36 2.23 41.65
C TYR A 366 -7.21 3.75 41.50
N ARG A 367 -6.37 4.35 42.35
CA ARG A 367 -5.97 5.77 42.29
C ARG A 367 -4.51 5.98 41.88
N SER A 368 -3.71 4.92 41.90
CA SER A 368 -2.28 4.96 41.63
C SER A 368 -2.01 5.00 40.12
N ILE A 369 -1.17 5.94 39.70
CA ILE A 369 -0.73 6.09 38.31
C ILE A 369 0.17 4.94 37.86
N HIS A 370 0.81 4.23 38.82
CA HIS A 370 1.64 3.06 38.55
C HIS A 370 0.89 1.96 37.78
N LEU A 371 -0.45 1.92 37.87
CA LEU A 371 -1.24 1.00 37.09
C LEU A 371 -1.04 1.22 35.58
N LEU A 372 -0.66 2.40 35.08
CA LEU A 372 -0.34 2.60 33.66
C LEU A 372 0.90 1.84 33.20
N LEU A 373 1.86 1.60 34.10
CA LEU A 373 3.15 0.98 33.80
C LEU A 373 3.11 -0.56 33.88
N GLN A 374 2.04 -1.13 34.43
CA GLN A 374 1.89 -2.57 34.56
C GLN A 374 1.37 -3.20 33.26
N PRO A 375 1.67 -4.47 32.97
CA PRO A 375 1.02 -5.20 31.86
C PRO A 375 -0.51 -5.24 32.07
N PHE A 376 -1.30 -4.96 31.03
CA PHE A 376 -2.76 -5.02 31.05
C PHE A 376 -3.26 -5.57 29.70
N PRO A 377 -4.40 -6.27 29.66
CA PRO A 377 -4.90 -6.83 28.41
C PRO A 377 -4.98 -5.76 27.29
N PRO A 378 -4.51 -6.08 26.08
CA PRO A 378 -4.73 -5.21 24.93
C PRO A 378 -6.24 -5.00 24.73
N ASP A 379 -6.62 -3.83 24.23
CA ASP A 379 -8.00 -3.42 23.94
C ASP A 379 -8.91 -3.07 25.14
N GLN A 380 -8.38 -3.04 26.37
CA GLN A 380 -9.14 -2.60 27.55
C GLN A 380 -8.64 -1.29 28.16
N ILE A 381 -9.59 -0.40 28.50
CA ILE A 381 -9.28 0.84 29.23
C ILE A 381 -9.04 0.51 30.70
N ARG A 382 -7.88 0.93 31.22
CA ARG A 382 -7.49 0.70 32.61
C ARG A 382 -8.41 1.43 33.57
N PRO A 383 -8.91 0.79 34.64
CA PRO A 383 -9.87 1.38 35.57
C PRO A 383 -9.23 2.33 36.61
N ILE A 384 -8.66 3.44 36.15
CA ILE A 384 -7.98 4.42 37.00
C ILE A 384 -8.93 5.58 37.33
N SER A 385 -9.16 5.83 38.61
CA SER A 385 -9.96 6.95 39.12
C SER A 385 -9.18 8.28 39.17
N ARG A 386 -8.51 8.62 38.07
CA ARG A 386 -7.73 9.87 37.88
C ARG A 386 -8.12 10.52 36.56
N ASN A 387 -8.09 11.84 36.50
CA ASN A 387 -8.35 12.58 35.28
C ASN A 387 -7.15 12.51 34.30
N ILE A 388 -7.04 11.40 33.54
CA ILE A 388 -5.96 11.16 32.57
C ILE A 388 -6.47 11.32 31.14
N PHE A 389 -7.60 10.69 30.82
CA PHE A 389 -8.19 10.69 29.49
C PHE A 389 -9.43 11.57 29.45
N ASN A 390 -9.45 12.54 28.54
CA ASN A 390 -10.56 13.45 28.30
C ASN A 390 -11.09 13.25 26.90
N LEU A 391 -12.41 13.09 26.78
CA LEU A 391 -13.12 12.99 25.51
C LEU A 391 -14.08 14.17 25.40
N ILE A 392 -13.81 15.07 24.46
CA ILE A 392 -14.59 16.30 24.26
C ILE A 392 -15.43 16.17 23.00
N PHE A 393 -16.75 16.26 23.15
CA PHE A 393 -17.69 16.23 22.04
C PHE A 393 -18.09 17.66 21.65
N PHE A 394 -17.90 18.01 20.38
CA PHE A 394 -18.48 19.20 19.79
C PHE A 394 -19.86 18.85 19.27
N LEU A 395 -20.90 19.45 19.84
CA LEU A 395 -22.29 19.14 19.51
C LEU A 395 -23.04 20.39 19.11
N ASP A 396 -23.82 20.28 18.04
CA ASP A 396 -24.83 21.28 17.71
C ASP A 396 -26.08 21.01 18.58
N PRO A 397 -26.46 21.97 19.46
CA PRO A 397 -27.62 21.82 20.33
C PRO A 397 -28.94 21.72 19.55
N PHE A 398 -29.00 22.19 18.29
CA PHE A 398 -30.20 22.26 17.47
C PHE A 398 -30.29 21.15 16.41
N ASN A 399 -29.23 20.37 16.23
CA ASN A 399 -29.27 19.25 15.29
C ASN A 399 -30.18 18.13 15.83
N SER A 400 -31.03 17.59 14.96
CA SER A 400 -31.95 16.48 15.23
C SER A 400 -31.29 15.11 15.22
N ASP A 401 -30.07 14.96 14.67
CA ASP A 401 -29.34 13.68 14.71
C ASP A 401 -28.69 13.47 16.10
N ASP A 402 -29.33 12.62 16.91
CA ASP A 402 -28.96 12.34 18.30
C ASP A 402 -27.95 11.17 18.46
N LYS A 403 -27.39 10.61 17.38
CA LYS A 403 -26.45 9.46 17.45
C LYS A 403 -25.25 9.69 18.37
N LEU A 404 -24.66 10.89 18.33
CA LEU A 404 -23.54 11.24 19.22
C LEU A 404 -23.97 11.31 20.68
N MET A 405 -25.20 11.78 20.94
CA MET A 405 -25.77 11.82 22.29
C MET A 405 -26.06 10.41 22.82
N ASP A 406 -26.58 9.52 21.98
CA ASP A 406 -26.81 8.11 22.34
C ASP A 406 -25.49 7.41 22.74
N LEU A 407 -24.41 7.70 22.00
CA LEU A 407 -23.07 7.19 22.31
C LEU A 407 -22.54 7.74 23.66
N VAL A 408 -22.71 9.05 23.91
CA VAL A 408 -22.35 9.68 25.18
C VAL A 408 -23.10 9.04 26.34
N GLU A 409 -24.41 8.83 26.21
CA GLU A 409 -25.21 8.15 27.23
C GLU A 409 -24.76 6.70 27.46
N GLN A 410 -24.42 5.97 26.40
CA GLN A 410 -23.91 4.61 26.51
C GLN A 410 -22.59 4.58 27.29
N TYR A 411 -21.66 5.50 27.03
CA TYR A 411 -20.41 5.62 27.77
C TYR A 411 -20.60 6.03 29.24
N LEU A 412 -21.56 6.93 29.51
CA LEU A 412 -21.88 7.32 30.88
C LEU A 412 -22.51 6.15 31.66
N LYS A 413 -23.39 5.37 31.02
CA LYS A 413 -24.02 4.16 31.60
C LYS A 413 -23.00 3.05 31.85
N SER A 414 -22.06 2.83 30.93
CA SER A 414 -21.01 1.81 31.07
C SER A 414 -19.91 2.19 32.07
N LYS A 415 -19.95 3.41 32.64
CA LYS A 415 -19.02 3.90 33.68
C LYS A 415 -17.55 3.78 33.25
N VAL A 416 -17.24 4.15 32.01
CA VAL A 416 -15.86 4.17 31.52
C VAL A 416 -15.02 5.16 32.33
N TYR A 417 -13.75 4.82 32.57
CA TYR A 417 -12.76 5.66 33.26
C TYR A 417 -12.17 6.73 32.32
N ILE A 418 -13.05 7.43 31.61
CA ILE A 418 -12.74 8.56 30.74
C ILE A 418 -13.64 9.73 31.16
N ARG A 419 -13.07 10.93 31.23
CA ARG A 419 -13.82 12.15 31.51
C ARG A 419 -14.43 12.68 30.22
N ILE A 420 -15.74 12.84 30.19
CA ILE A 420 -16.51 13.22 29.00
C ILE A 420 -16.98 14.67 29.17
N GLY A 421 -16.61 15.51 28.22
CA GLY A 421 -17.01 16.91 28.13
C GLY A 421 -17.79 17.19 26.84
N VAL A 422 -18.65 18.20 26.88
CA VAL A 422 -19.44 18.66 25.74
C VAL A 422 -19.20 20.15 25.53
N VAL A 423 -18.96 20.54 24.28
CA VAL A 423 -18.85 21.92 23.82
C VAL A 423 -19.97 22.17 22.80
N PRO A 424 -20.88 23.13 23.06
CA PRO A 424 -21.89 23.50 22.07
C PRO A 424 -21.22 24.28 20.94
N PHE A 425 -21.52 23.98 19.68
CA PHE A 425 -21.12 24.83 18.56
C PHE A 425 -22.33 25.14 17.68
N PHE A 426 -22.34 26.32 17.05
CA PHE A 426 -23.38 26.71 16.12
C PHE A 426 -22.76 27.49 14.97
N ASN A 427 -23.08 27.11 13.73
CA ASN A 427 -22.59 27.80 12.55
C ASN A 427 -23.66 28.75 12.00
N GLU A 428 -23.50 30.05 12.27
CA GLU A 428 -24.42 31.11 11.81
C GLU A 428 -24.52 31.17 10.28
N ARG A 429 -23.42 30.95 9.55
CA ARG A 429 -23.39 31.02 8.08
C ARG A 429 -24.17 29.88 7.42
N ALA A 430 -24.08 28.68 8.00
CA ALA A 430 -24.77 27.50 7.47
C ALA A 430 -26.29 27.58 7.71
N HIS A 431 -26.73 28.27 8.78
CA HIS A 431 -28.14 28.35 9.15
C HIS A 431 -28.82 29.69 8.81
N GLY A 432 -28.05 30.73 8.46
CA GLY A 432 -28.59 32.04 8.10
C GLY A 432 -29.33 32.76 9.24
N MET A 433 -29.04 32.41 10.49
CA MET A 433 -29.68 32.95 11.71
C MET A 433 -28.61 33.27 12.75
N THR A 434 -28.85 34.28 13.59
CA THR A 434 -27.97 34.61 14.72
C THR A 434 -28.13 33.59 15.86
N ILE A 435 -27.12 33.46 16.72
CA ILE A 435 -27.17 32.57 17.91
C ILE A 435 -28.41 32.83 18.78
N GLU A 436 -28.79 34.10 18.95
CA GLU A 436 -29.92 34.51 19.79
C GLU A 436 -31.26 34.08 19.17
N GLU A 437 -31.44 34.32 17.86
CA GLU A 437 -32.61 33.85 17.12
C GLU A 437 -32.70 32.32 17.09
N ALA A 438 -31.57 31.63 17.00
CA ALA A 438 -31.53 30.17 16.98
C ALA A 438 -31.98 29.56 18.33
N VAL A 439 -31.56 30.14 19.46
CA VAL A 439 -31.96 29.69 20.81
C VAL A 439 -33.45 29.89 21.07
N ASP A 440 -34.07 30.90 20.46
CA ASP A 440 -35.49 31.20 20.64
C ASP A 440 -36.41 30.51 19.63
N SER A 441 -35.95 30.29 18.39
CA SER A 441 -36.78 29.72 17.32
C SER A 441 -36.66 28.21 17.15
N LYS A 442 -35.51 27.59 17.47
CA LYS A 442 -35.29 26.17 17.21
C LYS A 442 -35.61 25.30 18.43
N PRO A 443 -36.32 24.17 18.25
CA PRO A 443 -36.59 23.24 19.34
C PRO A 443 -35.30 22.53 19.77
N ILE A 444 -34.95 22.64 21.05
CA ILE A 444 -33.86 21.88 21.66
C ILE A 444 -34.45 20.61 22.26
N SER A 445 -33.80 19.45 22.03
CA SER A 445 -34.28 18.20 22.62
C SER A 445 -34.23 18.27 24.16
N PRO A 446 -35.22 17.71 24.87
CA PRO A 446 -35.28 17.77 26.34
C PRO A 446 -34.12 17.05 27.04
N ARG A 447 -33.34 16.25 26.30
CA ARG A 447 -32.09 15.63 26.77
C ARG A 447 -30.94 16.65 26.77
N LYS A 448 -30.82 17.41 25.69
CA LYS A 448 -29.82 18.47 25.51
C LYS A 448 -30.08 19.65 26.46
N SER A 449 -31.34 20.00 26.72
CA SER A 449 -31.68 21.10 27.65
C SER A 449 -31.21 20.86 29.09
N LYS A 450 -31.11 19.60 29.54
CA LYS A 450 -30.58 19.25 30.87
C LYS A 450 -29.08 19.55 31.03
N ILE A 451 -28.32 19.53 29.93
CA ILE A 451 -26.87 19.80 29.96
C ILE A 451 -26.63 21.28 30.25
N TRP A 452 -27.40 22.16 29.61
CA TRP A 452 -27.19 23.60 29.70
C TRP A 452 -28.03 24.30 30.76
N SER A 453 -29.00 23.66 31.41
CA SER A 453 -29.80 24.16 32.57
C SER A 453 -30.61 25.46 32.38
N SER A 454 -30.15 26.43 31.58
CA SER A 454 -30.84 27.69 31.24
C SER A 454 -30.53 28.13 29.80
N LYS A 455 -31.38 28.97 29.20
CA LYS A 455 -31.12 29.56 27.87
C LYS A 455 -29.92 30.52 27.92
N ASP A 456 -29.77 31.27 29.00
CA ASP A 456 -28.70 32.27 29.16
C ASP A 456 -27.30 31.64 29.23
N THR A 457 -27.17 30.47 29.86
CA THR A 457 -25.92 29.69 29.89
C THR A 457 -25.55 29.13 28.51
N LEU A 458 -26.54 28.75 27.69
CA LEU A 458 -26.29 28.30 26.32
C LEU A 458 -25.83 29.47 25.43
N ILE A 459 -26.48 30.63 25.54
CA ILE A 459 -26.09 31.83 24.80
C ILE A 459 -24.67 32.27 25.20
N LYS A 460 -24.36 32.26 26.50
CA LYS A 460 -23.03 32.64 27.00
C LYS A 460 -21.92 31.70 26.50
N THR A 461 -22.18 30.38 26.49
CA THR A 461 -21.20 29.38 26.04
C THR A 461 -20.99 29.41 24.52
N LEU A 462 -22.06 29.58 23.74
CA LEU A 462 -21.96 29.77 22.30
C LEU A 462 -21.20 31.06 21.95
N LYS A 463 -21.46 32.17 22.64
CA LYS A 463 -20.75 33.44 22.40
C LYS A 463 -19.28 33.40 22.82
N CYS A 464 -18.93 32.66 23.87
CA CYS A 464 -17.55 32.54 24.35
C CYS A 464 -16.62 31.94 23.27
N LEU A 465 -17.12 30.97 22.48
CA LEU A 465 -16.37 30.40 21.36
C LEU A 465 -16.08 31.40 20.25
N PHE A 466 -16.95 32.38 20.03
CA PHE A 466 -16.81 33.40 18.98
C PHE A 466 -16.07 34.66 19.43
N GLN A 467 -16.10 35.01 20.72
CA GLN A 467 -15.45 36.23 21.24
C GLN A 467 -13.92 36.14 21.29
N ASN A 468 -13.34 34.93 21.28
CA ASN A 468 -11.89 34.74 21.29
C ASN A 468 -11.23 34.79 19.90
N GLY A 469 -11.92 35.29 18.86
CA GLY A 469 -11.30 35.65 17.58
C GLY A 469 -10.82 34.48 16.70
N ASN A 470 -10.97 33.23 17.15
CA ASN A 470 -10.67 32.06 16.31
C ASN A 470 -11.88 31.77 15.43
N GLN A 471 -11.70 31.90 14.11
CA GLN A 471 -12.65 31.30 13.19
C GLN A 471 -12.72 29.80 13.50
N VAL A 472 -13.91 29.20 13.35
CA VAL A 472 -14.13 27.76 13.56
C VAL A 472 -13.12 26.89 12.75
N SER A 473 -12.51 27.46 11.70
CA SER A 473 -11.41 26.91 10.91
C SER A 473 -10.08 26.67 11.66
N ASP A 474 -9.82 27.36 12.78
CA ASP A 474 -8.57 27.21 13.54
C ASP A 474 -8.63 26.03 14.53
N VAL A 475 -9.84 25.63 14.94
CA VAL A 475 -10.06 24.48 15.83
C VAL A 475 -10.39 23.22 15.02
N LEU A 476 -11.13 23.38 13.92
CA LEU A 476 -11.38 22.34 12.92
C LEU A 476 -10.53 22.71 11.71
N GLY A 477 -9.27 22.26 11.67
CA GLY A 477 -8.31 22.64 10.62
C GLY A 477 -8.90 22.62 9.19
N PRO A 478 -8.24 23.29 8.22
CA PRO A 478 -8.80 23.71 6.92
C PRO A 478 -9.35 22.60 5.98
N ARG A 479 -9.33 21.33 6.41
CA ARG A 479 -9.84 20.17 5.69
C ARG A 479 -11.26 19.73 6.08
N ALA A 480 -11.88 20.33 7.10
CA ALA A 480 -13.23 19.95 7.53
C ALA A 480 -14.36 20.53 6.66
N GLU A 481 -14.11 21.63 5.94
CA GLU A 481 -15.16 22.34 5.18
C GLU A 481 -15.64 21.59 3.91
N ASN A 482 -14.92 20.57 3.44
CA ASN A 482 -15.23 19.86 2.18
C ASN A 482 -15.66 18.40 2.33
N ARG A 483 -15.99 17.92 3.54
CA ARG A 483 -16.62 16.61 3.70
C ARG A 483 -18.13 16.76 3.82
N GLN A 484 -18.80 16.76 2.66
CA GLN A 484 -20.16 16.24 2.60
C GLN A 484 -20.13 14.83 3.19
N TYR A 485 -20.91 14.63 4.25
CA TYR A 485 -21.07 13.38 4.95
C TYR A 485 -21.38 12.23 3.97
N LEU A 486 -20.52 11.21 3.97
CA LEU A 486 -20.82 9.84 3.57
C LEU A 486 -20.67 8.97 4.81
#